data_AF-R7M142-F1
#
_entry.id   AF-R7M142-F1
#
_cell.length_a   1.000
_cell.length_b   1.000
_cell.length_c   1.000
_cell.angle_alpha   90.00
_cell.angle_beta   90.00
_cell.angle_gamma   90.00
#
_symmetry.space_group_name_H-M   'P 1'
#
loop_
_entity.id
_entity.type
_entity.pdbx_description
1 polymer ?
#
loop_
_entity_poly.entity_id
_entity_poly.type
_entity_poly.pdbx_seq_one_letter_code
_entity_poly.pdbx_strand_id
1 'polypeptide(L)' 'MECGAPKPEAQPQGWTCPGCGTVNQGKFCMNCGAKKPEDAPLYRCDKCGWQPPDPHHPPKFCPQCGDPFDDNDKT' A
#
# COMPACT_ATOMS: atom_id res chain seq x y z
N MET A 1 -32.69 21.43 3.76
CA MET A 1 -31.61 20.87 4.59
C MET A 1 -31.16 19.62 3.86
N GLU A 2 -30.16 19.74 3.00
CA GLU A 2 -29.68 18.63 2.17
C GLU A 2 -28.30 18.23 2.69
N CYS A 3 -28.26 17.11 3.39
CA CYS A 3 -27.08 16.48 3.95
C CYS A 3 -26.13 16.05 2.82
N GLY A 4 -24.96 16.68 2.75
CA GLY A 4 -23.88 16.26 1.86
C GLY A 4 -23.47 14.82 2.16
N ALA A 5 -23.68 13.92 1.20
CA ALA A 5 -23.24 12.54 1.27
C ALA A 5 -21.71 12.49 1.43
N PRO A 6 -21.16 11.85 2.48
CA PRO A 6 -19.73 11.58 2.50
C PRO A 6 -19.40 10.54 1.43
N LYS A 7 -18.49 10.94 0.56
CA LYS A 7 -17.71 10.16 -0.38
C LYS A 7 -17.33 8.78 0.22
N PRO A 8 -17.40 7.67 -0.53
CA PRO A 8 -16.85 6.39 -0.07
C PRO A 8 -15.33 6.51 0.00
N GLU A 9 -14.82 7.05 1.11
CA GLU A 9 -13.41 6.96 1.44
C GLU A 9 -13.11 5.51 1.81
N ALA A 10 -12.16 4.95 1.07
CA ALA A 10 -11.84 3.54 1.04
C ALA A 10 -11.73 2.92 2.44
N GLN A 11 -12.64 1.98 2.70
CA GLN A 11 -12.43 0.79 3.52
C GLN A 11 -11.85 1.02 4.93
N PRO A 12 -12.70 1.09 5.99
CA PRO A 12 -12.23 0.84 7.36
C PRO A 12 -12.10 -0.67 7.58
N GLN A 13 -11.41 -1.38 6.69
CA GLN A 13 -10.97 -2.74 6.96
C GLN A 13 -9.65 -2.59 7.71
N GLY A 14 -9.64 -2.91 9.01
CA GLY A 14 -8.41 -2.86 9.80
C GLY A 14 -7.24 -3.56 9.09
N TRP A 15 -6.02 -3.06 9.28
CA TRP A 15 -4.83 -3.63 8.66
C TRP A 15 -4.23 -4.71 9.57
N THR A 16 -3.88 -5.85 8.98
CA THR A 16 -3.12 -6.89 9.66
C THR A 16 -1.67 -6.45 9.75
N CYS A 17 -1.10 -6.45 10.96
CA CYS A 17 0.29 -6.07 11.16
C CYS A 17 1.21 -7.11 10.51
N PRO A 18 2.09 -6.73 9.57
CA PRO A 18 2.99 -7.68 8.91
C PRO A 18 4.05 -8.23 9.88
N GLY A 19 4.33 -7.53 10.98
CA GLY A 19 5.31 -7.97 11.98
C GLY A 19 4.78 -8.93 13.04
N CYS A 20 3.47 -8.92 13.32
CA CYS A 20 2.88 -9.74 14.40
C CYS A 20 1.52 -10.39 14.09
N GLY A 21 0.92 -10.11 12.93
CA GLY A 21 -0.37 -10.66 12.53
C GLY A 21 -1.61 -10.07 13.22
N THR A 22 -1.44 -9.11 14.13
CA THR A 22 -2.58 -8.47 14.83
C THR A 22 -3.37 -7.59 13.87
N VAL A 23 -4.70 -7.65 13.87
CA VAL A 23 -5.56 -6.74 13.13
C VAL A 23 -5.72 -5.42 13.88
N ASN A 24 -5.40 -4.30 13.24
CA ASN A 24 -5.39 -2.97 13.85
C ASN A 24 -6.23 -1.99 13.06
N GLN A 25 -6.82 -1.02 13.76
CA GLN A 25 -7.64 0.03 13.15
C GLN A 25 -6.96 1.42 13.23
N GLY A 26 -5.96 1.55 14.10
CA GLY A 26 -5.21 2.80 14.29
C GLY A 26 -4.03 2.97 13.34
N LYS A 27 -3.31 4.09 13.48
CA LYS A 27 -2.05 4.37 12.74
C LYS A 27 -0.87 3.50 13.19
N PHE A 28 -1.00 2.76 14.28
CA PHE A 28 0.03 1.91 14.86
C PHE A 28 -0.57 0.59 15.30
N CYS A 29 0.25 -0.46 15.34
CA CYS A 29 -0.12 -1.76 15.83
C CYS A 29 -0.29 -1.69 17.35
N MET A 30 -1.44 -2.12 17.87
CA MET A 30 -1.73 -2.12 19.30
C MET A 30 -0.91 -3.18 20.07
N ASN A 31 -0.37 -4.17 19.35
CA ASN A 31 0.42 -5.24 19.95
C ASN A 31 1.92 -4.93 19.96
N CYS A 32 2.51 -4.58 18.81
CA CYS A 32 3.95 -4.38 18.69
C CYS A 32 4.39 -2.92 18.43
N GLY A 33 3.45 -1.98 18.28
CA GLY A 33 3.76 -0.56 18.02
C GLY A 33 4.20 -0.23 16.59
N ALA A 34 4.27 -1.21 15.67
CA ALA A 34 4.62 -0.97 14.28
C ALA A 34 3.65 0.04 13.63
N LYS A 35 4.15 0.98 12.83
CA LYS A 35 3.28 1.93 12.11
C LYS A 35 2.44 1.19 11.07
N LYS A 36 1.19 1.64 10.88
CA LYS A 36 0.33 1.22 9.76
C LYS A 36 1.11 1.44 8.47
N PRO A 37 1.20 0.46 7.57
CA PRO A 37 1.68 0.70 6.23
C PRO A 37 0.75 1.73 5.60
N GLU A 38 1.25 2.96 5.42
CA GLU A 38 0.58 3.99 4.63
C GLU A 38 0.44 3.40 3.23
N ASP A 39 -0.79 3.36 2.68
CA ASP A 39 -1.17 2.80 1.38
C ASP A 39 0.05 2.72 0.46
N ALA A 40 0.66 1.53 0.41
CA ALA A 40 1.94 1.41 -0.23
C ALA A 40 1.72 1.75 -1.71
N PRO A 41 2.56 2.60 -2.31
CA PRO A 41 2.35 3.04 -3.67
C PRO A 41 2.18 1.80 -4.54
N LEU A 42 1.08 1.73 -5.26
CA LEU A 42 0.86 0.66 -6.23
C LEU A 42 1.85 0.90 -7.36
N TYR A 43 3.09 0.42 -7.20
CA TYR A 43 4.12 0.56 -8.21
C TYR A 43 3.70 -0.23 -9.44
N ARG A 44 3.51 0.43 -10.57
CA ARG A 44 3.27 -0.23 -11.85
C ARG A 44 4.42 0.14 -12.76
N CYS A 45 5.18 -0.85 -13.19
CA CYS A 45 6.27 -0.64 -14.14
C CYS A 45 5.72 0.01 -15.42
N ASP A 46 6.27 1.16 -15.81
CA ASP A 46 5.90 1.92 -17.01
C ASP A 46 6.15 1.12 -18.30
N LYS A 47 7.22 0.33 -18.36
CA LYS A 47 7.65 -0.38 -19.58
C LYS A 47 6.84 -1.61 -19.92
N CYS A 48 6.45 -2.38 -18.92
CA CYS A 48 5.82 -3.70 -19.14
C CYS A 48 4.49 -3.87 -18.43
N GLY A 49 4.09 -2.92 -17.58
CA GLY A 49 2.83 -2.97 -16.84
C GLY A 49 2.82 -3.97 -15.68
N TRP A 50 3.97 -4.54 -15.31
CA TRP A 50 4.09 -5.43 -14.16
C TRP A 50 3.75 -4.70 -12.87
N GLN A 51 2.99 -5.37 -12.01
CA GLN A 51 2.58 -4.89 -10.69
C GLN A 51 3.15 -5.85 -9.63
N PRO A 52 3.70 -5.32 -8.52
CA PRO A 52 4.26 -6.14 -7.48
C PRO A 52 3.15 -6.94 -6.80
N PRO A 53 3.36 -8.25 -6.60
CA PRO A 53 2.45 -9.06 -5.81
C PRO A 53 2.37 -8.57 -4.35
N ASP A 54 3.45 -7.93 -3.88
CA ASP A 54 3.54 -7.30 -2.56
C ASP A 54 3.73 -5.78 -2.71
N PRO A 55 2.65 -4.99 -2.56
CA PRO A 55 2.72 -3.52 -2.60
C PRO A 55 3.67 -2.94 -1.56
N HIS A 56 3.88 -3.64 -0.44
CA HIS A 56 4.68 -3.20 0.69
C HIS A 56 6.19 -3.47 0.54
N HIS A 57 6.59 -4.37 -0.37
CA HIS A 57 7.98 -4.74 -0.59
C HIS A 57 8.28 -4.91 -2.09
N PRO A 58 8.09 -3.87 -2.91
CA PRO A 58 8.44 -3.98 -4.33
C PRO A 58 9.95 -4.21 -4.48
N PRO A 59 10.38 -5.10 -5.38
CA PRO A 59 11.80 -5.26 -5.70
C PRO A 59 12.34 -3.96 -6.30
N LYS A 60 13.65 -3.71 -6.17
CA LYS A 60 14.30 -2.49 -6.71
C LYS A 60 14.26 -2.40 -8.25
N PHE A 61 14.08 -3.54 -8.91
CA PHE A 61 14.01 -3.66 -10.37
C PHE A 61 12.78 -4.49 -10.72
N CYS A 62 12.11 -4.14 -11.81
CA CYS A 62 11.02 -4.92 -12.36
C CYS A 62 11.53 -6.30 -12.78
N PRO A 63 10.97 -7.41 -12.26
CA PRO A 63 11.46 -8.75 -12.58
C PRO A 63 11.11 -9.20 -14.01
N GLN A 64 10.21 -8.50 -14.70
CA GLN A 64 9.80 -8.86 -16.05
C GLN A 64 10.64 -8.16 -17.14
N CYS A 65 11.08 -6.92 -16.91
CA CYS A 65 11.85 -6.15 -17.89
C CYS A 65 13.23 -5.69 -17.39
N GLY A 66 13.53 -5.84 -16.10
CA GLY A 66 14.79 -5.39 -15.49
C GLY A 66 14.86 -3.89 -15.22
N ASP A 67 13.79 -3.13 -15.54
CA ASP A 67 13.81 -1.68 -15.38
C ASP A 67 13.82 -1.30 -13.90
N PRO A 68 14.73 -0.42 -13.45
CA PRO A 68 14.75 0.05 -12.07
C PRO A 68 13.51 0.89 -11.78
N PHE A 69 12.79 0.57 -10.70
CA PHE A 69 11.72 1.46 -10.25
C PHE A 69 12.34 2.73 -9.68
N ASP A 70 12.12 3.86 -10.36
CA ASP A 70 12.66 5.16 -9.96
C ASP A 70 11.54 6.14 -9.54
N ASP A 71 11.90 7.38 -9.25
CA ASP A 71 10.93 8.42 -8.87
C ASP A 71 9.95 8.78 -10.01
N ASN A 72 10.18 8.32 -11.25
CA ASN A 72 9.25 8.48 -12.37
C ASN A 72 8.16 7.38 -12.40
N ASP A 73 8.36 6.24 -11.72
CA ASP A 73 7.38 5.14 -11.60
C ASP A 73 6.39 5.32 -10.43
N LYS A 74 6.50 6.41 -9.66
CA LYS A 74 5.59 6.71 -8.55
C LYS A 74 4.30 7.36 -9.08
N THR A 75 3.31 6.55 -9.43
CA THR A 75 1.92 7.01 -9.69
C THR A 75 1.02 6.85 -8.47
#